data_AF-A0A1Y1KWW4-F1
#
_entry.id   AF-A0A1Y1KWW4-F1
#
_cell.length_a   1.000
_cell.length_b   1.000
_cell.length_c   1.000
_cell.angle_alpha   90.00
_cell.angle_beta   90.00
_cell.angle_gamma   90.00
#
_symmetry.space_group_name_H-M   'P 1'
#
loop_
_entity.id
_entity.type
_entity.pdbx_description
1 polymer ?
#
loop_
_entity_poly.entity_id
_entity_poly.type
_entity_poly.pdbx_seq_one_letter_code
_entity_poly.pdbx_strand_id
1 'polypeptide(L)'
;MWSHAVHGFVTQHKWAKEVSAFINLDSVGVGGKETLVRVGPNRPWFLYYYQKVPRPRTLACVEELLQFGFVPLGADFNMMKDYGNTVGVEFTFFRNGYKFHTRFDDYASVPIESIQHVGDNLLTLVQGLADAQELKPLGQTVDKVIFYDFFELFVIHYTVAIASLIHIAVSSLSIIVALRNLHSFGLRLCRQSLIYLGLMSTAIITGWFTAAIFIAFIALLIDGFEYNLSWYNNRLIIFGLYVIPTNICIFSITLIFNYFNDKNTFSIGARTQIQLHLLRLIWTMVLLVGTMAQFRFIYVILIPITFQIFTFGLIEMFGVRHTMKKWLILYILGMVLPTMFLMQHTLQIVIILISVYGRSGPDKNSEVHLGILIVVLTILTISYYMPLITLVRKPMALVMTLTLIFVIYIIILMTPFGFPYSGNPESPAPQRYYIYHTKRIFRNDSNEIFKNDSGFYLLNSDRNSPNNLKKYITELSDIKSLSEDCDRSLFCGLPLVNTKLIPTL
;
A
#
# COMPACT_ATOMS: atom_id res chain seq x y z
N MET A 1 21.33 10.72 -5.83
CA MET A 1 22.15 11.81 -5.28
C MET A 1 21.65 12.40 -3.96
N TRP A 2 20.66 11.81 -3.26
CA TRP A 2 20.11 12.45 -2.05
C TRP A 2 20.94 12.25 -0.77
N SER A 3 22.11 11.57 -0.82
CA SER A 3 22.82 11.16 0.41
C SER A 3 24.33 11.38 0.43
N HIS A 4 24.91 12.19 -0.48
CA HIS A 4 26.37 12.35 -0.53
C HIS A 4 26.94 12.95 0.74
N ALA A 5 26.23 13.90 1.34
CA ALA A 5 26.65 14.52 2.60
C ALA A 5 26.67 13.51 3.74
N VAL A 6 25.60 12.72 3.92
CA VAL A 6 25.54 11.68 4.95
C VAL A 6 26.56 10.58 4.70
N HIS A 7 26.71 10.12 3.45
CA HIS A 7 27.75 9.17 3.09
C HIS A 7 29.16 9.70 3.41
N GLY A 8 29.44 10.96 3.07
CA GLY A 8 30.71 11.62 3.40
C GLY A 8 30.94 11.73 4.91
N PHE A 9 29.92 12.15 5.67
CA PHE A 9 29.98 12.19 7.13
C PHE A 9 30.29 10.82 7.72
N VAL A 10 29.49 9.81 7.36
CA VAL A 10 29.59 8.46 7.89
C VAL A 10 30.94 7.81 7.58
N THR A 11 31.46 8.01 6.37
CA THR A 11 32.69 7.33 5.92
C THR A 11 33.98 8.08 6.27
N GLN A 12 33.93 9.42 6.42
CA GLN A 12 35.15 10.24 6.57
C GLN A 12 35.22 11.02 7.89
N HIS A 13 34.09 11.36 8.51
CA HIS A 13 34.08 12.27 9.65
C HIS A 13 34.39 11.54 10.97
N LYS A 14 35.29 12.10 11.79
CA LYS A 14 35.71 11.50 13.07
C LYS A 14 34.55 11.22 14.03
N TRP A 15 33.58 12.14 14.12
CA TRP A 15 32.41 12.02 15.00
C TRP A 15 31.41 10.94 14.56
N ALA A 16 31.46 10.44 13.32
CA ALA A 16 30.56 9.37 12.90
C ALA A 16 30.73 8.11 13.78
N LYS A 17 31.95 7.88 14.30
CA LYS A 17 32.28 6.78 15.22
C LYS A 17 31.70 6.97 16.62
N GLU A 18 31.27 8.18 16.98
CA GLU A 18 30.70 8.52 18.29
C GLU A 18 29.16 8.41 18.28
N VAL A 19 28.54 8.23 17.11
CA VAL A 19 27.08 8.13 16.99
C VAL A 19 26.60 6.77 17.47
N SER A 20 25.90 6.74 18.59
CA SER A 20 25.27 5.51 19.13
C SER A 20 23.95 5.16 18.44
N ALA A 21 23.21 6.18 18.02
CA ALA A 21 21.88 6.07 17.40
C ALA A 21 21.56 7.31 16.56
N PHE A 22 20.63 7.19 15.61
CA PHE A 22 20.12 8.33 14.83
C PHE A 22 18.60 8.31 14.68
N ILE A 23 18.03 9.51 14.47
CA ILE A 23 16.63 9.70 14.09
C ILE A 23 16.65 10.41 12.73
N ASN A 24 16.13 9.75 11.70
CA ASN A 24 15.96 10.35 10.38
C ASN A 24 14.54 10.93 10.26
N LEU A 25 14.44 12.23 9.97
CA LEU A 25 13.18 12.89 9.67
C LEU A 25 13.21 13.29 8.21
N ASP A 26 12.33 12.68 7.41
CA ASP A 26 12.24 12.96 5.98
C ASP A 26 10.78 13.23 5.60
N SER A 27 10.55 13.70 4.39
CA SER A 27 9.21 14.02 3.93
C SER A 27 9.02 13.65 2.47
N VAL A 28 7.84 13.11 2.13
CA VAL A 28 7.33 13.06 0.76
C VAL A 28 5.99 13.78 0.64
N GLY A 29 5.69 14.64 1.60
CA GLY A 29 4.54 15.53 1.67
C GLY A 29 4.91 16.84 2.37
N VAL A 30 3.92 17.57 2.85
CA VAL A 30 4.16 18.85 3.58
C VAL A 30 3.46 18.88 4.93
N GLY A 31 2.95 17.74 5.44
CA GLY A 31 2.35 17.71 6.77
C GLY A 31 1.71 16.40 7.15
N GLY A 32 0.67 16.51 7.99
CA GLY A 32 0.12 15.38 8.74
C GLY A 32 1.02 15.00 9.91
N LYS A 33 0.70 13.88 10.55
CA LYS A 33 1.54 13.28 11.60
C LYS A 33 2.75 12.58 10.96
N GLU A 34 3.94 12.79 11.51
CA GLU A 34 5.12 12.00 11.17
C GLU A 34 4.82 10.52 11.41
N THR A 35 5.14 9.69 10.42
CA THR A 35 4.83 8.27 10.47
C THR A 35 6.13 7.50 10.59
N LEU A 36 6.26 6.69 11.65
CA LEU A 36 7.38 5.77 11.77
C LEU A 36 7.26 4.70 10.69
N VAL A 37 8.22 4.69 9.77
CA VAL A 37 8.22 3.76 8.63
C VAL A 37 9.27 2.68 8.77
N ARG A 38 10.40 2.95 9.44
CA ARG A 38 11.49 1.98 9.60
C ARG A 38 12.13 2.05 10.98
N VAL A 39 12.56 0.89 11.47
CA VAL A 39 13.33 0.73 12.72
C VAL A 39 14.46 -0.25 12.47
N GLY A 40 15.70 0.10 12.83
CA GLY A 40 16.78 -0.87 12.87
C GLY A 40 18.15 -0.34 12.45
N PRO A 41 19.09 -1.25 12.09
CA PRO A 41 18.88 -2.69 11.92
C PRO A 41 18.85 -3.46 13.25
N ASN A 42 18.02 -4.52 13.33
CA ASN A 42 18.04 -5.57 14.37
C ASN A 42 18.06 -5.10 15.84
N ARG A 43 17.40 -3.97 16.11
CA ARG A 43 17.36 -3.33 17.42
C ARG A 43 15.94 -2.79 17.69
N PRO A 44 15.02 -3.66 18.15
CA PRO A 44 13.63 -3.34 18.48
C PRO A 44 13.49 -2.27 19.54
N TRP A 45 14.53 -2.07 20.36
CA TRP A 45 14.40 -1.41 21.64
C TRP A 45 13.94 0.05 21.51
N PHE A 46 14.15 0.69 20.35
CA PHE A 46 13.56 1.98 20.01
C PHE A 46 12.04 2.01 20.22
N LEU A 47 11.36 0.91 19.90
CA LEU A 47 9.90 0.80 20.04
C LEU A 47 9.47 0.83 21.51
N TYR A 48 10.31 0.40 22.46
CA TYR A 48 10.02 0.53 23.89
C TYR A 48 9.98 1.99 24.36
N TYR A 49 10.73 2.86 23.70
CA TYR A 49 10.73 4.30 23.95
C TYR A 49 9.65 4.98 23.12
N TYR A 50 9.49 4.58 21.85
CA TYR A 50 8.50 5.17 20.95
C TYR A 50 7.05 4.89 21.38
N GLN A 51 6.74 3.75 22.00
CA GLN A 51 5.41 3.50 22.55
C GLN A 51 4.98 4.50 23.64
N LYS A 52 5.92 5.26 24.23
CA LYS A 52 5.66 6.27 25.27
C LYS A 52 5.35 7.65 24.69
N VAL A 53 5.51 7.86 23.38
CA VAL A 53 5.24 9.16 22.78
C VAL A 53 3.75 9.50 22.87
N PRO A 54 3.38 10.79 22.99
CA PRO A 54 1.98 11.17 23.21
C PRO A 54 1.01 10.76 22.10
N ARG A 55 1.44 10.79 20.83
CA ARG A 55 0.57 10.56 19.67
C ARG A 55 1.26 9.70 18.61
N PRO A 56 1.47 8.40 18.87
CA PRO A 56 2.23 7.57 17.97
C PRO A 56 1.51 7.35 16.64
N ARG A 57 2.30 7.31 15.57
CA ARG A 57 1.84 6.85 14.26
C ARG A 57 2.90 5.99 13.60
N THR A 58 2.48 4.86 13.06
CA THR A 58 3.37 3.88 12.44
C THR A 58 2.72 3.26 11.22
N LEU A 59 3.52 2.89 10.23
CA LEU A 59 3.00 2.16 9.09
C LEU A 59 4.05 1.17 8.60
N ALA A 60 4.22 0.05 9.31
CA ALA A 60 5.29 -0.90 9.00
C ALA A 60 5.21 -1.50 7.60
N CYS A 61 4.02 -1.56 6.99
CA CYS A 61 3.89 -2.02 5.60
C CYS A 61 4.60 -1.08 4.61
N VAL A 62 4.83 0.21 4.95
CA VAL A 62 5.61 1.11 4.11
C VAL A 62 7.04 0.62 3.95
N GLU A 63 7.66 0.05 4.98
CA GLU A 63 9.01 -0.50 4.84
C GLU A 63 9.07 -1.60 3.78
N GLU A 64 8.07 -2.46 3.72
CA GLU A 64 8.01 -3.50 2.69
C GLU A 64 7.67 -2.93 1.32
N LEU A 65 6.80 -1.92 1.23
CA LEU A 65 6.59 -1.17 -0.02
C LEU A 65 7.87 -0.49 -0.51
N LEU A 66 8.74 -0.03 0.39
CA LEU A 66 10.07 0.50 0.07
C LEU A 66 10.99 -0.60 -0.45
N GLN A 67 11.05 -1.74 0.24
CA GLN A 67 11.88 -2.89 -0.15
C GLN A 67 11.47 -3.46 -1.51
N PHE A 68 10.17 -3.48 -1.82
CA PHE A 68 9.64 -3.89 -3.11
C PHE A 68 9.77 -2.82 -4.21
N GLY A 69 10.28 -1.62 -3.88
CA GLY A 69 10.52 -0.55 -4.86
C GLY A 69 9.27 0.19 -5.31
N PHE A 70 8.15 0.06 -4.59
CA PHE A 70 6.93 0.82 -4.86
C PHE A 70 7.04 2.28 -4.42
N VAL A 71 7.78 2.55 -3.35
CA VAL A 71 8.00 3.89 -2.83
C VAL A 71 9.50 4.22 -2.91
N PRO A 72 9.91 5.34 -3.53
CA PRO A 72 11.31 5.74 -3.59
C PRO A 72 11.67 6.65 -2.40
N LEU A 73 11.78 6.12 -1.18
CA LEU A 73 12.32 6.83 0.00
C LEU A 73 13.69 6.29 0.43
N GLY A 74 14.33 7.02 1.36
CA GLY A 74 15.22 6.39 2.32
C GLY A 74 16.70 6.58 2.06
N ALA A 75 17.06 7.69 1.44
CA ALA A 75 18.42 7.91 0.98
C ALA A 75 19.41 8.04 2.15
N ASP A 76 19.10 8.81 3.19
CA ASP A 76 20.03 9.08 4.30
C ASP A 76 20.04 8.00 5.38
N PHE A 77 18.86 7.47 5.74
CA PHE A 77 18.75 6.33 6.65
C PHE A 77 19.57 5.13 6.16
N ASN A 78 19.55 4.86 4.84
CA ASN A 78 20.36 3.77 4.27
C ASN A 78 21.86 4.07 4.40
N MET A 79 22.31 5.32 4.25
CA MET A 79 23.74 5.63 4.44
C MET A 79 24.20 5.39 5.87
N MET A 80 23.44 5.86 6.86
CA MET A 80 23.73 5.65 8.28
C MET A 80 23.73 4.16 8.65
N LYS A 81 22.75 3.40 8.12
CA LYS A 81 22.63 1.96 8.35
C LYS A 81 23.75 1.16 7.66
N ASP A 82 23.90 1.32 6.35
CA ASP A 82 24.71 0.43 5.51
C ASP A 82 26.20 0.75 5.60
N TYR A 83 26.55 2.04 5.70
CA TYR A 83 27.95 2.48 5.76
C TYR A 83 28.40 2.83 7.18
N GLY A 84 27.46 3.24 8.05
CA GLY A 84 27.75 3.64 9.43
C GLY A 84 27.55 2.56 10.46
N ASN A 85 26.90 1.44 10.08
CA ASN A 85 26.45 0.39 10.99
C ASN A 85 25.72 0.96 12.23
N THR A 86 25.07 2.11 12.05
CA THR A 86 24.38 2.84 13.10
C THR A 86 22.93 2.40 13.11
N VAL A 87 22.35 2.26 14.31
CA VAL A 87 20.93 1.99 14.46
C VAL A 87 20.15 3.29 14.49
N GLY A 88 18.97 3.28 13.88
CA GLY A 88 18.08 4.41 13.97
C GLY A 88 16.65 4.08 13.60
N VAL A 89 15.87 5.14 13.54
CA VAL A 89 14.48 5.14 13.12
C VAL A 89 14.28 6.14 12.00
N GLU A 90 13.33 5.88 11.11
CA GLU A 90 12.93 6.81 10.08
C GLU A 90 11.46 7.20 10.24
N PHE A 91 11.24 8.51 10.33
CA PHE A 91 9.94 9.12 10.27
C PHE A 91 9.75 9.80 8.91
N THR A 92 8.56 9.65 8.35
CA THR A 92 8.22 10.29 7.08
C THR A 92 6.86 10.96 7.14
N PHE A 93 6.76 12.17 6.58
CA PHE A 93 5.48 12.83 6.34
C PHE A 93 4.95 12.49 4.95
N PHE A 94 3.67 12.13 4.90
CA PHE A 94 3.01 11.68 3.66
C PHE A 94 1.85 12.58 3.22
N ARG A 95 1.35 13.49 4.08
CA ARG A 95 0.17 14.27 3.73
C ARG A 95 0.53 15.28 2.64
N ASN A 96 -0.33 15.34 1.63
CA ASN A 96 -0.23 16.28 0.51
C ASN A 96 1.08 16.17 -0.30
N GLY A 97 1.44 14.94 -0.69
CA GLY A 97 2.62 14.65 -1.53
C GLY A 97 2.63 15.28 -2.94
N TYR A 98 1.56 15.96 -3.33
CA TYR A 98 1.48 16.80 -4.53
C TYR A 98 2.44 17.99 -4.47
N LYS A 99 2.69 18.52 -3.27
CA LYS A 99 3.55 19.69 -3.07
C LYS A 99 5.04 19.34 -3.08
N PHE A 100 5.41 18.14 -2.67
CA PHE A 100 6.81 17.68 -2.61
C PHE A 100 7.57 17.89 -3.93
N HIS A 101 8.76 18.49 -3.85
CA HIS A 101 9.61 18.81 -5.02
C HIS A 101 8.89 19.64 -6.08
N THR A 102 8.07 20.60 -5.64
CA THR A 102 7.42 21.57 -6.52
C THR A 102 7.55 22.96 -5.93
N ARG A 103 7.19 23.99 -6.69
CA ARG A 103 7.12 25.37 -6.17
C ARG A 103 6.16 25.55 -4.98
N PHE A 104 5.28 24.59 -4.72
CA PHE A 104 4.34 24.62 -3.59
C PHE A 104 4.93 24.04 -2.30
N ASP A 105 6.14 23.48 -2.37
CA ASP A 105 6.93 23.01 -1.23
C ASP A 105 7.55 24.23 -0.51
N ASP A 106 6.72 24.92 0.25
CA ASP A 106 7.06 26.18 0.92
C ASP A 106 6.64 26.12 2.39
N TYR A 107 7.24 26.98 3.23
CA TYR A 107 6.97 27.10 4.66
C TYR A 107 5.46 27.24 4.95
N ALA A 108 4.76 28.07 4.18
CA ALA A 108 3.32 28.29 4.34
C ALA A 108 2.47 27.02 4.09
N SER A 109 3.03 26.00 3.43
CA SER A 109 2.36 24.73 3.18
C SER A 109 2.45 23.75 4.35
N VAL A 110 3.29 24.02 5.35
CA VAL A 110 3.49 23.15 6.52
C VAL A 110 2.52 23.54 7.64
N PRO A 111 1.55 22.68 8.00
CA PRO A 111 0.62 22.98 9.09
C PRO A 111 1.35 23.10 10.43
N ILE A 112 0.99 24.10 11.24
CA ILE A 112 1.59 24.30 12.57
C ILE A 112 1.36 23.09 13.48
N GLU A 113 0.23 22.40 13.31
CA GLU A 113 -0.11 21.19 14.06
C GLU A 113 0.84 20.04 13.73
N SER A 114 1.34 19.96 12.50
CA SER A 114 2.38 18.98 12.13
C SER A 114 3.68 19.27 12.85
N ILE A 115 4.09 20.54 12.94
CA ILE A 115 5.31 20.94 13.64
C ILE A 115 5.19 20.61 15.14
N GLN A 116 4.06 20.97 15.76
CA GLN A 116 3.83 20.68 17.17
C GLN A 116 3.79 19.17 17.45
N HIS A 117 3.11 18.39 16.60
CA HIS A 117 3.02 16.94 16.75
C HIS A 117 4.39 16.28 16.76
N VAL A 118 5.26 16.69 15.83
CA VAL A 118 6.64 16.22 15.74
C VAL A 118 7.45 16.63 16.97
N GLY A 119 7.31 17.88 17.40
CA GLY A 119 7.98 18.39 18.60
C GLY A 119 7.62 17.58 19.85
N ASP A 120 6.32 17.36 20.09
CA ASP A 120 5.80 16.61 21.25
C ASP A 120 6.34 15.17 21.27
N ASN A 121 6.24 14.47 20.13
CA ASN A 121 6.65 13.08 20.02
C ASN A 121 8.17 12.92 20.06
N LEU A 122 8.92 13.73 19.31
CA LEU A 122 10.38 13.64 19.27
C LEU A 122 11.02 14.08 20.57
N LEU A 123 10.49 15.09 21.27
CA LEU A 123 11.02 15.48 22.57
C LEU A 123 10.94 14.30 23.55
N THR A 124 9.77 13.65 23.60
CA THR A 124 9.54 12.47 24.45
C THR A 124 10.47 11.32 24.04
N LEU A 125 10.60 11.06 22.73
CA LEU A 125 11.48 10.01 22.22
C LEU A 125 12.95 10.29 22.56
N VAL A 126 13.45 11.49 22.28
CA VAL A 126 14.85 11.87 22.53
C VAL A 126 15.19 11.83 24.02
N GLN A 127 14.29 12.30 24.90
CA GLN A 127 14.47 12.17 26.35
C GLN A 127 14.56 10.70 26.76
N GLY A 128 13.65 9.85 26.26
CA GLY A 128 13.70 8.42 26.51
C GLY A 128 14.98 7.76 26.02
N LEU A 129 15.45 8.15 24.83
CA LEU A 129 16.71 7.65 24.25
C LEU A 129 17.93 8.14 25.02
N ALA A 130 17.96 9.37 25.53
CA ALA A 130 19.08 9.89 26.30
C ALA A 130 19.37 9.07 27.57
N ASP A 131 18.31 8.49 28.16
CA ASP A 131 18.39 7.62 29.33
C ASP A 131 18.52 6.12 28.97
N ALA A 132 18.55 5.78 27.68
CA ALA A 132 18.52 4.40 27.22
C ALA A 132 19.83 3.65 27.49
N GLN A 133 19.73 2.56 28.25
CA GLN A 133 20.89 1.72 28.56
C GLN A 133 21.39 0.95 27.33
N GLU A 134 20.51 0.70 26.36
CA GLU A 134 20.79 -0.02 25.11
C GLU A 134 21.64 0.77 24.11
N LEU A 135 21.85 2.08 24.34
CA LEU A 135 22.81 2.88 23.58
C LEU A 135 24.26 2.56 23.94
N LYS A 136 24.50 1.93 25.09
CA LYS A 136 25.82 1.42 25.45
C LYS A 136 26.14 0.17 24.61
N PRO A 137 27.41 -0.07 24.26
CA PRO A 137 27.79 -1.21 23.43
C PRO A 137 27.60 -2.53 24.20
N LEU A 138 26.39 -3.06 24.19
CA LEU A 138 26.08 -4.42 24.60
C LEU A 138 25.50 -5.16 23.39
N GLY A 139 26.27 -6.15 22.95
CA GLY A 139 26.11 -6.88 21.70
C GLY A 139 24.93 -7.85 21.67
N GLN A 140 23.71 -7.35 21.79
CA GLN A 140 22.53 -8.13 21.42
C GLN A 140 21.85 -7.53 20.20
N THR A 141 22.12 -8.17 19.06
CA THR A 141 21.25 -8.12 17.90
C THR A 141 19.99 -8.91 18.24
N VAL A 142 18.82 -8.27 18.19
CA VAL A 142 17.53 -8.95 18.35
C VAL A 142 16.90 -9.12 16.96
N ASP A 143 16.08 -10.16 16.83
CA ASP A 143 15.31 -10.46 15.63
C ASP A 143 14.50 -9.27 15.10
N LYS A 144 14.15 -9.36 13.82
CA LYS A 144 13.19 -8.48 13.15
C LYS A 144 11.92 -8.29 14.00
N VAL A 145 11.32 -7.12 13.86
CA VAL A 145 10.17 -6.69 14.67
C VAL A 145 8.99 -6.36 13.77
N ILE A 146 7.80 -6.72 14.24
CA ILE A 146 6.54 -6.25 13.69
C ILE A 146 6.05 -5.13 14.59
N PHE A 147 5.68 -4.00 14.01
CA PHE A 147 5.10 -2.87 14.72
C PHE A 147 3.97 -2.25 13.89
N TYR A 148 2.92 -1.80 14.55
CA TYR A 148 1.82 -1.07 13.93
C TYR A 148 1.06 -0.30 15.01
N ASP A 149 0.25 0.69 14.61
CA ASP A 149 -0.62 1.40 15.54
C ASP A 149 -2.05 0.91 15.39
N PHE A 150 -2.79 1.00 16.49
CA PHE A 150 -4.22 0.75 16.49
C PHE A 150 -4.94 2.09 16.60
N PHE A 151 -5.50 2.56 15.48
CA PHE A 151 -6.17 3.86 15.37
C PHE A 151 -5.31 5.07 15.80
N GLU A 152 -3.98 4.99 15.65
CA GLU A 152 -3.05 6.02 16.10
C GLU A 152 -3.15 6.34 17.60
N LEU A 153 -3.71 5.42 18.40
CA LEU A 153 -3.88 5.56 19.85
C LEU A 153 -2.69 5.01 20.63
N PHE A 154 -2.17 3.87 20.18
CA PHE A 154 -1.03 3.19 20.80
C PHE A 154 -0.31 2.31 19.78
N VAL A 155 0.96 2.02 20.05
CA VAL A 155 1.80 1.13 19.23
C VAL A 155 1.74 -0.28 19.79
N ILE A 156 1.50 -1.25 18.92
CA ILE A 156 1.69 -2.67 19.20
C ILE A 156 3.01 -3.07 18.54
N HIS A 157 3.91 -3.71 19.29
CA HIS A 157 5.14 -4.25 18.72
C HIS A 157 5.55 -5.57 19.37
N TYR A 158 6.12 -6.47 18.57
CA TYR A 158 6.59 -7.78 19.02
C TYR A 158 7.60 -8.36 18.02
N THR A 159 8.46 -9.29 18.48
CA THR A 159 9.45 -9.95 17.61
C THR A 159 8.76 -10.87 16.59
N VAL A 160 9.45 -11.18 15.48
CA VAL A 160 8.95 -12.15 14.49
C VAL A 160 8.71 -13.53 15.09
N ALA A 161 9.48 -13.94 16.10
CA ALA A 161 9.24 -15.19 16.83
C ALA A 161 7.89 -15.18 17.55
N ILE A 162 7.61 -14.13 18.32
CA ILE A 162 6.31 -13.96 19.02
C ILE A 162 5.18 -13.84 17.99
N ALA A 163 5.38 -13.10 16.90
CA ALA A 163 4.44 -13.00 15.80
C ALA A 163 4.04 -14.38 15.27
N SER A 164 5.05 -15.22 15.00
CA SER A 164 4.85 -16.56 14.44
C SER A 164 4.07 -17.44 15.41
N LEU A 165 4.35 -17.37 16.72
CA LEU A 165 3.58 -18.09 17.73
C LEU A 165 2.12 -17.63 17.77
N ILE A 166 1.86 -16.32 17.77
CA ILE A 166 0.50 -15.75 17.74
C ILE A 166 -0.23 -16.20 16.46
N HIS A 167 0.42 -16.10 15.30
CA HIS A 167 -0.18 -16.48 14.02
C HIS A 167 -0.52 -17.96 13.97
N ILE A 168 0.36 -18.84 14.46
CA ILE A 168 0.11 -20.30 14.53
C ILE A 168 -1.04 -20.59 15.51
N ALA A 169 -1.08 -19.94 16.68
CA ALA A 169 -2.13 -20.13 17.67
C ALA A 169 -3.50 -19.68 17.13
N VAL A 170 -3.59 -18.48 16.55
CA VAL A 170 -4.83 -17.95 15.94
C VAL A 170 -5.25 -18.80 14.74
N SER A 171 -4.32 -19.25 13.91
CA SER A 171 -4.63 -20.13 12.77
C SER A 171 -5.17 -21.48 13.22
N SER A 172 -4.56 -22.08 14.26
CA SER A 172 -5.04 -23.33 14.84
C SER A 172 -6.46 -23.17 15.40
N LEU A 173 -6.72 -22.08 16.13
CA LEU A 173 -8.04 -21.78 16.65
C LEU A 173 -9.06 -21.51 15.52
N SER A 174 -8.66 -20.81 14.46
CA SER A 174 -9.47 -20.58 13.26
C SER A 174 -9.92 -21.90 12.63
N ILE A 175 -9.00 -22.86 12.49
CA ILE A 175 -9.27 -24.19 11.95
C ILE A 175 -10.20 -24.97 12.88
N ILE A 176 -9.92 -25.02 14.18
CA ILE A 176 -10.75 -25.73 15.17
C ILE A 176 -12.18 -25.20 15.17
N VAL A 177 -12.35 -23.87 15.23
CA VAL A 177 -13.68 -23.23 15.22
C VAL A 177 -14.39 -23.51 13.90
N ALA A 178 -13.69 -23.51 12.76
CA ALA A 178 -14.30 -23.82 11.47
C ALA A 178 -14.76 -25.28 11.43
N LEU A 179 -13.90 -26.23 11.79
CA LEU A 179 -14.22 -27.66 11.79
C LEU A 179 -15.41 -27.97 12.71
N ARG A 180 -15.43 -27.41 13.93
CA ARG A 180 -16.55 -27.57 14.86
C ARG A 180 -17.86 -27.04 14.28
N ASN A 181 -17.84 -25.83 13.71
CA ASN A 181 -19.05 -25.24 13.12
C ASN A 181 -19.52 -26.00 11.88
N LEU A 182 -18.62 -26.36 10.96
CA LEU A 182 -18.94 -27.16 9.78
C LEU A 182 -19.55 -28.52 10.17
N HIS A 183 -18.96 -29.20 11.16
CA HIS A 183 -19.51 -30.44 11.70
C HIS A 183 -20.91 -30.23 12.31
N SER A 184 -21.13 -29.12 13.03
CA SER A 184 -22.44 -28.80 13.61
C SER A 184 -23.53 -28.52 12.57
N PHE A 185 -23.15 -28.08 11.36
CA PHE A 185 -24.07 -27.97 10.22
C PHE A 185 -24.34 -29.30 9.52
N GLY A 186 -23.74 -30.42 9.97
CA GLY A 186 -23.93 -31.74 9.38
C GLY A 186 -22.95 -32.07 8.25
N LEU A 187 -21.95 -31.23 7.99
CA LEU A 187 -20.89 -31.52 7.02
C LEU A 187 -19.87 -32.50 7.65
N ARG A 188 -20.08 -33.79 7.40
CA ARG A 188 -19.14 -34.86 7.78
C ARG A 188 -17.99 -34.96 6.76
N LEU A 189 -16.87 -35.58 7.14
CA LEU A 189 -15.78 -35.94 6.23
C LEU A 189 -16.23 -37.04 5.25
N CYS A 190 -17.06 -36.66 4.28
CA CYS A 190 -17.45 -37.50 3.17
C CYS A 190 -17.17 -36.77 1.84
N ARG A 191 -17.04 -37.55 0.76
CA ARG A 191 -16.70 -37.03 -0.58
C ARG A 191 -17.61 -35.88 -1.02
N GLN A 192 -18.91 -35.99 -0.77
CA GLN A 192 -19.88 -34.97 -1.18
C GLN A 192 -19.67 -33.63 -0.45
N SER A 193 -19.45 -33.66 0.88
CA SER A 193 -19.15 -32.46 1.66
C SER A 193 -17.84 -31.81 1.22
N LEU A 194 -16.80 -32.61 0.95
CA LEU A 194 -15.51 -32.11 0.50
C LEU A 194 -15.59 -31.46 -0.89
N ILE A 195 -16.34 -32.07 -1.83
CA ILE A 195 -16.62 -31.47 -3.14
C ILE A 195 -17.35 -30.14 -2.96
N TYR A 196 -18.38 -30.08 -2.11
CA TYR A 196 -19.13 -28.85 -1.85
C TYR A 196 -18.23 -27.73 -1.29
N LEU A 197 -17.43 -28.03 -0.26
CA LEU A 197 -16.50 -27.07 0.35
C LEU A 197 -15.43 -26.62 -0.65
N GLY A 198 -14.88 -27.55 -1.43
CA GLY A 198 -13.91 -27.27 -2.48
C GLY A 198 -14.49 -26.32 -3.54
N LEU A 199 -15.67 -26.62 -4.06
CA LEU A 199 -16.32 -25.77 -5.06
C LEU A 199 -16.63 -24.36 -4.52
N MET A 200 -17.11 -24.23 -3.29
CA MET A 200 -17.35 -22.92 -2.66
C MET A 200 -16.05 -22.12 -2.48
N SER A 201 -14.96 -22.80 -2.10
CA SER A 201 -13.65 -22.15 -1.92
C SER A 201 -13.08 -21.70 -3.27
N THR A 202 -13.20 -22.55 -4.30
CA THR A 202 -12.83 -22.20 -5.67
C THR A 202 -13.64 -21.00 -6.16
N ALA A 203 -14.95 -20.93 -5.88
CA ALA A 203 -15.78 -19.79 -6.28
C ALA A 203 -15.30 -18.45 -5.67
N ILE A 204 -14.93 -18.45 -4.39
CA ILE A 204 -14.35 -17.26 -3.72
C ILE A 204 -13.07 -16.83 -4.45
N ILE A 205 -12.16 -17.77 -4.68
CA ILE A 205 -10.87 -17.52 -5.31
C ILE A 205 -11.06 -17.06 -6.77
N THR A 206 -11.95 -17.69 -7.52
CA THR A 206 -12.31 -17.27 -8.89
C THR A 206 -12.84 -15.85 -8.90
N GLY A 207 -13.69 -15.46 -7.93
CA GLY A 207 -14.17 -14.08 -7.80
C GLY A 207 -13.04 -13.06 -7.66
N TRP A 208 -12.01 -13.39 -6.87
CA TRP A 208 -10.84 -12.54 -6.68
C TRP A 208 -9.97 -12.45 -7.94
N PHE A 209 -9.71 -13.58 -8.61
CA PHE A 209 -8.95 -13.61 -9.86
C PHE A 209 -9.67 -12.87 -10.99
N THR A 210 -10.99 -13.07 -11.14
CA THR A 210 -11.79 -12.35 -12.13
C THR A 210 -11.76 -10.85 -11.87
N ALA A 211 -11.83 -10.42 -10.60
CA ALA A 211 -11.69 -9.00 -10.27
C ALA A 211 -10.31 -8.45 -10.67
N ALA A 212 -9.23 -9.15 -10.35
CA ALA A 212 -7.87 -8.72 -10.71
C ALA A 212 -7.66 -8.62 -12.23
N ILE A 213 -8.13 -9.62 -12.99
CA ILE A 213 -8.06 -9.62 -14.46
C ILE A 213 -8.90 -8.48 -15.03
N PHE A 214 -10.12 -8.29 -14.53
CA PHE A 214 -11.00 -7.23 -15.00
C PHE A 214 -10.42 -5.84 -14.75
N ILE A 215 -9.85 -5.59 -13.56
CA ILE A 215 -9.21 -4.30 -13.28
C ILE A 215 -7.95 -4.09 -14.09
N ALA A 216 -7.12 -5.12 -14.28
CA ALA A 216 -5.95 -5.00 -15.17
C ALA A 216 -6.39 -4.65 -16.60
N PHE A 217 -7.46 -5.26 -17.11
CA PHE A 217 -8.04 -4.92 -18.40
C PHE A 217 -8.54 -3.47 -18.46
N ILE A 218 -9.31 -3.02 -17.47
CA ILE A 218 -9.78 -1.62 -17.38
C ILE A 218 -8.61 -0.63 -17.32
N ALA A 219 -7.58 -0.93 -16.52
CA ALA A 219 -6.39 -0.09 -16.42
C ALA A 219 -5.64 0.03 -17.76
N LEU A 220 -5.49 -1.08 -18.49
CA LEU A 220 -4.88 -1.07 -19.83
C LEU A 220 -5.73 -0.30 -20.86
N LEU A 221 -7.07 -0.37 -20.76
CA LEU A 221 -7.93 0.45 -21.60
C LEU A 221 -7.78 1.95 -21.30
N ILE A 222 -7.76 2.34 -20.03
CA ILE A 222 -7.57 3.74 -19.61
C ILE A 222 -6.24 4.28 -20.16
N ASP A 223 -5.17 3.50 -20.04
CA ASP A 223 -3.86 3.86 -20.58
C ASP A 223 -3.87 3.94 -22.10
N GLY A 224 -4.49 2.97 -22.79
CA GLY A 224 -4.61 2.96 -24.25
C GLY A 224 -5.44 4.11 -24.84
N PHE A 225 -6.41 4.63 -24.08
CA PHE A 225 -7.20 5.81 -24.45
C PHE A 225 -6.61 7.14 -23.93
N GLU A 226 -5.40 7.12 -23.36
CA GLU A 226 -4.71 8.30 -22.83
C GLU A 226 -5.45 9.05 -21.70
N TYR A 227 -6.29 8.35 -20.92
CA TYR A 227 -6.97 8.89 -19.73
C TYR A 227 -6.21 8.60 -18.41
N ASN A 228 -4.90 8.36 -18.51
CA ASN A 228 -4.04 8.03 -17.37
C ASN A 228 -4.05 9.10 -16.28
N LEU A 229 -3.86 8.67 -15.04
CA LEU A 229 -3.75 9.50 -13.85
C LEU A 229 -5.03 10.30 -13.54
N SER A 230 -6.18 9.99 -14.14
CA SER A 230 -7.44 10.70 -13.90
C SER A 230 -7.80 10.82 -12.41
N TRP A 231 -7.43 9.82 -11.61
CA TRP A 231 -7.58 9.80 -10.16
C TRP A 231 -6.61 10.69 -9.38
N TYR A 232 -5.58 11.25 -10.03
CA TYR A 232 -4.52 12.03 -9.39
C TYR A 232 -5.07 13.29 -8.71
N ASN A 233 -5.85 14.10 -9.42
CA ASN A 233 -6.57 15.21 -8.82
C ASN A 233 -7.86 14.74 -8.10
N ASN A 234 -8.64 13.85 -8.73
CA ASN A 234 -9.94 13.42 -8.25
C ASN A 234 -9.94 11.98 -7.72
N ARG A 235 -9.58 11.82 -6.45
CA ARG A 235 -9.41 10.50 -5.80
C ARG A 235 -10.66 9.62 -5.81
N LEU A 236 -11.85 10.20 -5.91
CA LEU A 236 -13.12 9.45 -6.00
C LEU A 236 -13.19 8.57 -7.25
N ILE A 237 -12.45 8.90 -8.31
CA ILE A 237 -12.37 8.09 -9.51
C ILE A 237 -11.80 6.70 -9.22
N ILE A 238 -10.89 6.55 -8.24
CA ILE A 238 -10.38 5.23 -7.78
C ILE A 238 -11.52 4.34 -7.28
N PHE A 239 -12.43 4.94 -6.50
CA PHE A 239 -13.58 4.22 -5.97
C PHE A 239 -14.47 3.71 -7.11
N GLY A 240 -14.78 4.60 -8.06
CA GLY A 240 -15.55 4.28 -9.24
C GLY A 240 -14.94 3.21 -10.13
N LEU A 241 -13.67 3.39 -10.51
CA LEU A 241 -13.01 2.61 -11.56
C LEU A 241 -12.41 1.29 -11.07
N TYR A 242 -12.07 1.17 -9.77
CA TYR A 242 -11.42 -0.04 -9.27
C TYR A 242 -12.17 -0.71 -8.11
N VAL A 243 -12.67 0.05 -7.14
CA VAL A 243 -13.35 -0.53 -5.96
C VAL A 243 -14.70 -1.13 -6.35
N ILE A 244 -15.56 -0.36 -7.02
CA ILE A 244 -16.89 -0.81 -7.44
C ILE A 244 -16.81 -2.05 -8.36
N PRO A 245 -16.06 -2.03 -9.47
CA PRO A 245 -15.96 -3.20 -10.34
C PRO A 245 -15.35 -4.43 -9.68
N THR A 246 -14.41 -4.26 -8.73
CA THR A 246 -13.94 -5.38 -7.89
C THR A 246 -15.11 -6.05 -7.16
N ASN A 247 -15.99 -5.26 -6.54
CA ASN A 247 -17.18 -5.78 -5.85
C ASN A 247 -18.20 -6.40 -6.81
N ILE A 248 -18.39 -5.82 -8.01
CA ILE A 248 -19.26 -6.39 -9.05
C ILE A 248 -18.79 -7.82 -9.39
N CYS A 249 -17.49 -8.01 -9.68
CA CYS A 249 -16.93 -9.32 -10.01
C CYS A 249 -17.13 -10.33 -8.88
N ILE A 250 -16.76 -9.95 -7.65
CA ILE A 250 -16.81 -10.84 -6.48
C ILE A 250 -18.26 -11.23 -6.16
N PHE A 251 -19.20 -10.28 -6.17
CA PHE A 251 -20.62 -10.55 -5.92
C PHE A 251 -21.26 -11.36 -7.05
N SER A 252 -20.95 -11.05 -8.31
CA SER A 252 -21.50 -11.76 -9.47
C SER A 252 -21.09 -13.23 -9.46
N ILE A 253 -19.80 -13.53 -9.26
CA ILE A 253 -19.30 -14.90 -9.18
C ILE A 253 -19.94 -15.65 -7.99
N THR A 254 -20.07 -14.98 -6.84
CA THR A 254 -20.75 -15.57 -5.67
C THR A 254 -22.21 -15.92 -5.98
N LEU A 255 -22.95 -15.03 -6.64
CA LEU A 255 -24.35 -15.25 -6.99
C LEU A 255 -24.53 -16.34 -8.04
N ILE A 256 -23.73 -16.31 -9.11
CA ILE A 256 -23.73 -17.33 -10.16
C ILE A 256 -23.50 -18.71 -9.53
N PHE A 257 -22.48 -18.81 -8.67
CA PHE A 257 -22.15 -20.08 -8.04
C PHE A 257 -23.27 -20.57 -7.11
N ASN A 258 -23.84 -19.69 -6.28
CA ASN A 258 -24.94 -20.05 -5.38
C ASN A 258 -26.21 -20.44 -6.15
N TYR A 259 -26.49 -19.81 -7.31
CA TYR A 259 -27.62 -20.15 -8.17
C TYR A 259 -27.48 -21.58 -8.74
N PHE A 260 -26.32 -21.92 -9.28
CA PHE A 260 -26.09 -23.28 -9.82
C PHE A 260 -26.01 -24.35 -8.74
N ASN A 261 -25.67 -23.97 -7.51
CA ASN A 261 -25.53 -24.88 -6.37
C ASN A 261 -26.75 -24.83 -5.41
N ASP A 262 -27.90 -24.34 -5.87
CA ASP A 262 -29.09 -24.13 -5.03
C ASP A 262 -29.80 -25.42 -4.60
N LYS A 263 -29.48 -26.55 -5.25
CA LYS A 263 -30.04 -27.89 -4.98
C LYS A 263 -29.59 -28.52 -3.65
N ASN A 264 -28.90 -27.78 -2.79
CA ASN A 264 -28.41 -28.28 -1.50
C ASN A 264 -29.47 -28.22 -0.40
N THR A 265 -29.44 -29.18 0.52
CA THR A 265 -30.39 -29.31 1.64
C THR A 265 -30.25 -28.24 2.73
N PHE A 266 -29.22 -27.40 2.68
CA PHE A 266 -28.95 -26.36 3.68
C PHE A 266 -29.81 -25.12 3.50
N SER A 267 -30.25 -24.51 4.61
CA SER A 267 -30.88 -23.19 4.59
C SER A 267 -29.90 -22.12 4.10
N ILE A 268 -30.42 -21.05 3.49
CA ILE A 268 -29.62 -19.92 2.98
C ILE A 268 -28.68 -19.36 4.07
N GLY A 269 -29.17 -19.30 5.32
CA GLY A 269 -28.39 -18.90 6.48
C GLY A 269 -27.20 -19.79 6.79
N ALA A 270 -27.42 -21.10 6.81
CA ALA A 270 -26.36 -22.07 7.03
C ALA A 270 -25.31 -22.02 5.91
N ARG A 271 -25.74 -21.93 4.64
CA ARG A 271 -24.84 -21.79 3.49
C ARG A 271 -23.96 -20.54 3.60
N THR A 272 -24.55 -19.41 4.02
CA THR A 272 -23.82 -18.16 4.21
C THR A 272 -22.77 -18.28 5.32
N GLN A 273 -23.13 -18.87 6.46
CA GLN A 273 -22.18 -19.09 7.55
C GLN A 273 -21.04 -20.05 7.14
N ILE A 274 -21.34 -21.11 6.39
CA ILE A 274 -20.33 -22.01 5.82
C ILE A 274 -19.36 -21.23 4.92
N GLN A 275 -19.87 -20.39 4.02
CA GLN A 275 -19.04 -19.54 3.15
C GLN A 275 -18.17 -18.56 3.94
N LEU A 276 -18.69 -17.97 5.02
CA LEU A 276 -17.90 -17.10 5.91
C LEU A 276 -16.76 -17.87 6.60
N HIS A 277 -17.00 -19.10 7.05
CA HIS A 277 -15.95 -19.97 7.58
C HIS A 277 -14.90 -20.33 6.52
N LEU A 278 -15.32 -20.67 5.30
CA LEU A 278 -14.40 -20.97 4.19
C LEU A 278 -13.53 -19.76 3.84
N LEU A 279 -14.13 -18.58 3.74
CA LEU A 279 -13.41 -17.34 3.52
C LEU A 279 -12.38 -17.08 4.63
N ARG A 280 -12.76 -17.29 5.90
CA ARG A 280 -11.82 -17.19 7.04
C ARG A 280 -10.67 -18.16 6.90
N LEU A 281 -10.94 -19.40 6.47
CA LEU A 281 -9.90 -20.42 6.26
C LEU A 281 -8.96 -20.05 5.11
N ILE A 282 -9.47 -19.48 4.01
CA ILE A 282 -8.63 -18.97 2.91
C ILE A 282 -7.68 -17.89 3.45
N TRP A 283 -8.19 -16.91 4.20
CA TRP A 283 -7.35 -15.89 4.83
C TRP A 283 -6.39 -16.47 5.88
N THR A 284 -6.78 -17.54 6.58
CA THR A 284 -5.91 -18.26 7.52
C THR A 284 -4.73 -18.90 6.77
N MET A 285 -4.96 -19.46 5.58
CA MET A 285 -3.88 -19.99 4.75
C MET A 285 -2.95 -18.87 4.27
N VAL A 286 -3.49 -17.72 3.87
CA VAL A 286 -2.68 -16.54 3.50
C VAL A 286 -1.84 -16.05 4.69
N LEU A 287 -2.41 -16.01 5.90
CA LEU A 287 -1.69 -15.67 7.14
C LEU A 287 -0.52 -16.63 7.39
N LEU A 288 -0.75 -17.94 7.26
CA LEU A 288 0.31 -18.95 7.46
C LEU A 288 1.42 -18.83 6.40
N VAL A 289 1.06 -18.71 5.12
CA VAL A 289 2.04 -18.54 4.02
C VAL A 289 2.85 -17.25 4.22
N GLY A 290 2.19 -16.14 4.55
CA GLY A 290 2.87 -14.88 4.83
C GLY A 290 3.78 -14.93 6.06
N THR A 291 3.38 -15.70 7.08
CA THR A 291 4.22 -15.96 8.27
C THR A 291 5.46 -16.77 7.91
N MET A 292 5.32 -17.81 7.09
CA MET A 292 6.45 -18.60 6.59
C MET A 292 7.40 -17.76 5.73
N ALA A 293 6.87 -16.83 4.95
CA ALA A 293 7.65 -15.87 4.16
C ALA A 293 8.25 -14.71 4.99
N GLN A 294 7.96 -14.64 6.29
CA GLN A 294 8.36 -13.56 7.19
C GLN A 294 7.93 -12.15 6.73
N PHE A 295 6.78 -12.03 6.07
CA PHE A 295 6.20 -10.72 5.75
C PHE A 295 5.65 -10.06 7.01
N ARG A 296 6.07 -8.83 7.27
CA ARG A 296 5.67 -8.05 8.46
C ARG A 296 4.25 -7.54 8.32
N PHE A 297 3.81 -7.11 7.13
CA PHE A 297 2.46 -6.60 6.90
C PHE A 297 1.36 -7.63 7.20
N ILE A 298 1.68 -8.93 7.36
CA ILE A 298 0.69 -9.99 7.51
C ILE A 298 -0.19 -9.83 8.77
N TYR A 299 0.22 -9.01 9.75
CA TYR A 299 -0.63 -8.65 10.90
C TYR A 299 -1.99 -8.06 10.50
N VAL A 300 -2.10 -7.43 9.31
CA VAL A 300 -3.37 -6.86 8.84
C VAL A 300 -4.45 -7.92 8.65
N ILE A 301 -4.05 -9.16 8.36
CA ILE A 301 -4.96 -10.32 8.18
C ILE A 301 -5.27 -10.97 9.54
N LEU A 302 -4.34 -10.92 10.50
CA LEU A 302 -4.51 -11.46 11.85
C LEU A 302 -5.72 -10.85 12.57
N ILE A 303 -5.89 -9.53 12.47
CA ILE A 303 -6.93 -8.79 13.19
C ILE A 303 -8.34 -9.25 12.76
N PRO A 304 -8.74 -9.22 11.48
CA PRO A 304 -10.04 -9.75 11.05
C PRO A 304 -10.28 -11.23 11.41
N ILE A 305 -9.26 -12.11 11.29
CA ILE A 305 -9.42 -13.52 11.65
C ILE A 305 -9.75 -13.67 13.13
N THR A 306 -9.02 -12.96 14.00
CA THR A 306 -9.25 -12.96 15.45
C THR A 306 -10.66 -12.49 15.80
N PHE A 307 -11.10 -11.38 15.21
CA PHE A 307 -12.46 -10.87 15.44
C PHE A 307 -13.54 -11.82 14.92
N GLN A 308 -13.33 -12.50 13.79
CA GLN A 308 -14.27 -13.51 13.32
C GLN A 308 -14.34 -14.72 14.24
N ILE A 309 -13.21 -15.21 14.74
CA ILE A 309 -13.19 -16.30 15.72
C ILE A 309 -14.03 -15.92 16.94
N PHE A 310 -13.76 -14.73 17.50
CA PHE A 310 -14.50 -14.22 18.65
C PHE A 310 -16.00 -14.10 18.36
N THR A 311 -16.35 -13.53 17.22
CA THR A 311 -17.75 -13.30 16.81
C THR A 311 -18.52 -14.61 16.62
N PHE A 312 -17.93 -15.60 15.95
CA PHE A 312 -18.55 -16.93 15.84
C PHE A 312 -18.63 -17.65 17.19
N GLY A 313 -17.66 -17.43 18.08
CA GLY A 313 -17.73 -17.88 19.47
C GLY A 313 -18.93 -17.30 20.21
N LEU A 314 -19.21 -16.00 20.08
CA LEU A 314 -20.40 -15.36 20.64
C LEU A 314 -21.70 -15.92 20.04
N ILE A 315 -21.75 -16.09 18.70
CA ILE A 315 -22.93 -16.66 18.01
C ILE A 315 -23.25 -18.06 18.56
N GLU A 316 -22.23 -18.88 18.81
CA GLU A 316 -22.37 -20.21 19.40
C GLU A 316 -22.79 -20.12 20.88
N MET A 317 -22.12 -19.28 21.68
CA MET A 317 -22.39 -19.09 23.10
C MET A 317 -23.84 -18.65 23.38
N PHE A 318 -24.37 -17.73 22.57
CA PHE A 318 -25.76 -17.28 22.68
C PHE A 318 -26.78 -18.21 22.03
N GLY A 319 -26.33 -19.29 21.37
CA GLY A 319 -27.23 -20.24 20.70
C GLY A 319 -28.03 -19.65 19.54
N VAL A 320 -27.60 -18.52 18.96
CA VAL A 320 -28.37 -17.77 17.95
C VAL A 320 -28.07 -18.18 16.51
N ARG A 321 -27.25 -19.22 16.29
CA ARG A 321 -26.79 -19.67 14.96
C ARG A 321 -27.92 -19.92 13.94
N HIS A 322 -29.07 -20.42 14.40
CA HIS A 322 -30.22 -20.74 13.54
C HIS A 322 -31.14 -19.53 13.30
N THR A 323 -30.99 -18.45 14.07
CA THR A 323 -31.81 -17.25 13.92
C THR A 323 -31.11 -16.23 13.04
N MET A 324 -31.50 -16.18 11.76
CA MET A 324 -30.91 -15.33 10.72
C MET A 324 -30.55 -13.92 11.16
N LYS A 325 -31.55 -13.18 11.69
CA LYS A 325 -31.37 -11.79 12.09
C LYS A 325 -30.36 -11.64 13.23
N LYS A 326 -30.38 -12.54 14.22
CA LYS A 326 -29.55 -12.44 15.43
C LYS A 326 -28.08 -12.71 15.13
N TRP A 327 -27.77 -13.79 14.41
CA TRP A 327 -26.37 -14.08 14.07
C TRP A 327 -25.81 -13.03 13.12
N LEU A 328 -26.62 -12.51 12.18
CA LEU A 328 -26.18 -11.46 11.25
C LEU A 328 -25.83 -10.16 11.99
N ILE A 329 -26.67 -9.73 12.96
CA ILE A 329 -26.39 -8.55 13.78
C ILE A 329 -25.06 -8.74 14.55
N LEU A 330 -24.89 -9.88 15.22
CA LEU A 330 -23.63 -10.16 15.93
C LEU A 330 -22.43 -10.18 14.97
N TYR A 331 -22.60 -10.76 13.78
CA TYR A 331 -21.57 -10.81 12.75
C TYR A 331 -21.14 -9.40 12.32
N ILE A 332 -22.10 -8.55 11.95
CA ILE A 332 -21.82 -7.17 11.50
C ILE A 332 -21.16 -6.38 12.64
N LEU A 333 -21.70 -6.43 13.86
CA LEU A 333 -21.13 -5.73 15.02
C LEU A 333 -19.69 -6.18 15.30
N GLY A 334 -19.43 -7.48 15.25
CA GLY A 334 -18.09 -8.04 15.46
C GLY A 334 -17.08 -7.66 14.37
N MET A 335 -17.55 -7.32 13.17
CA MET A 335 -16.70 -6.92 12.04
C MET A 335 -16.47 -5.41 11.92
N VAL A 336 -17.17 -4.55 12.68
CA VAL A 336 -17.00 -3.08 12.61
C VAL A 336 -15.55 -2.66 12.87
N LEU A 337 -14.98 -3.07 14.01
CA LEU A 337 -13.61 -2.70 14.41
C LEU A 337 -12.53 -3.19 13.43
N PRO A 338 -12.47 -4.47 13.03
CA PRO A 338 -11.47 -4.92 12.06
C PRO A 338 -11.64 -4.25 10.69
N THR A 339 -12.88 -3.96 10.25
CA THR A 339 -13.09 -3.22 8.99
C THR A 339 -12.61 -1.78 9.10
N MET A 340 -12.87 -1.08 10.20
CA MET A 340 -12.34 0.28 10.41
C MET A 340 -10.81 0.28 10.40
N PHE A 341 -10.18 -0.70 11.06
CA PHE A 341 -8.72 -0.86 11.06
C PHE A 341 -8.15 -1.06 9.64
N LEU A 342 -8.77 -1.93 8.84
CA LEU A 342 -8.36 -2.15 7.45
C LEU A 342 -8.61 -0.93 6.55
N MET A 343 -9.72 -0.22 6.75
CA MET A 343 -10.02 1.01 6.01
C MET A 343 -9.00 2.11 6.30
N GLN A 344 -8.56 2.26 7.55
CA GLN A 344 -7.50 3.21 7.91
C GLN A 344 -6.21 2.90 7.15
N HIS A 345 -5.74 1.65 7.19
CA HIS A 345 -4.53 1.21 6.49
C HIS A 345 -4.65 1.40 4.98
N THR A 346 -5.79 1.00 4.41
CA THR A 346 -6.10 1.19 2.98
C THR A 346 -6.00 2.66 2.59
N LEU A 347 -6.65 3.56 3.34
CA LEU A 347 -6.63 4.99 3.06
C LEU A 347 -5.21 5.57 3.13
N GLN A 348 -4.42 5.18 4.14
CA GLN A 348 -3.04 5.65 4.28
C GLN A 348 -2.17 5.19 3.09
N ILE A 349 -2.22 3.91 2.73
CA ILE A 349 -1.47 3.36 1.58
C ILE A 349 -1.86 4.06 0.27
N VAL A 350 -3.16 4.24 0.04
CA VAL A 350 -3.68 4.87 -1.18
C VAL A 350 -3.23 6.33 -1.28
N ILE A 351 -3.29 7.12 -0.20
CA ILE A 351 -2.80 8.51 -0.19
C ILE A 351 -1.32 8.60 -0.56
N ILE A 352 -0.50 7.70 -0.01
CA ILE A 352 0.94 7.66 -0.31
C ILE A 352 1.14 7.39 -1.81
N LEU A 353 0.51 6.34 -2.32
CA LEU A 353 0.79 5.84 -3.66
C LEU A 353 0.22 6.71 -4.77
N ILE A 354 -0.91 7.39 -4.56
CA ILE A 354 -1.42 8.38 -5.52
C ILE A 354 -0.34 9.43 -5.80
N SER A 355 0.30 9.95 -4.75
CA SER A 355 1.34 10.98 -4.90
C SER A 355 2.62 10.46 -5.56
N VAL A 356 2.99 9.19 -5.28
CA VAL A 356 4.19 8.54 -5.83
C VAL A 356 4.00 8.19 -7.30
N TYR A 357 2.86 7.60 -7.68
CA TYR A 357 2.58 7.23 -9.07
C TYR A 357 2.32 8.44 -9.97
N GLY A 358 1.89 9.57 -9.43
CA GLY A 358 1.87 10.84 -10.17
C GLY A 358 3.27 11.40 -10.48
N ARG A 359 4.35 10.76 -10.03
CA ARG A 359 5.74 11.14 -10.36
C ARG A 359 6.65 9.94 -10.65
N SER A 360 6.09 8.81 -11.07
CA SER A 360 6.86 7.57 -11.27
C SER A 360 7.51 7.46 -12.65
N GLY A 361 7.46 8.51 -13.47
CA GLY A 361 7.96 8.47 -14.84
C GLY A 361 7.01 7.79 -15.82
N PRO A 362 7.37 7.75 -17.11
CA PRO A 362 6.57 7.15 -18.15
C PRO A 362 6.61 5.62 -18.15
N ASP A 363 7.70 4.98 -17.74
CA ASP A 363 7.89 3.54 -18.00
C ASP A 363 7.01 2.64 -17.14
N LYS A 364 6.68 3.09 -15.92
CA LYS A 364 5.79 2.36 -15.03
C LYS A 364 4.34 2.71 -15.36
N ASN A 365 3.55 1.71 -15.74
CA ASN A 365 2.11 1.90 -15.94
C ASN A 365 1.41 2.05 -14.56
N SER A 366 1.20 3.31 -14.17
CA SER A 366 0.61 3.68 -12.89
C SER A 366 -0.84 3.21 -12.74
N GLU A 367 -1.62 3.13 -13.82
CA GLU A 367 -2.99 2.61 -13.83
C GLU A 367 -3.03 1.14 -13.40
N VAL A 368 -2.19 0.30 -14.00
CA VAL A 368 -2.15 -1.15 -13.71
C VAL A 368 -1.65 -1.39 -12.29
N HIS A 369 -0.56 -0.74 -11.89
CA HIS A 369 0.00 -0.91 -10.55
C HIS A 369 -0.96 -0.45 -9.45
N LEU A 370 -1.54 0.75 -9.57
CA LEU A 370 -2.50 1.24 -8.60
C LEU A 370 -3.78 0.41 -8.62
N GLY A 371 -4.31 0.09 -9.81
CA GLY A 371 -5.51 -0.71 -9.99
C GLY A 371 -5.42 -2.06 -9.29
N ILE A 372 -4.36 -2.84 -9.54
CA ILE A 372 -4.15 -4.15 -8.90
C ILE A 372 -4.04 -4.01 -7.38
N LEU A 373 -3.31 -3.01 -6.89
CA LEU A 373 -3.22 -2.80 -5.46
C LEU A 373 -4.59 -2.48 -4.84
N ILE A 374 -5.41 -1.65 -5.50
CA ILE A 374 -6.76 -1.34 -5.03
C ILE A 374 -7.64 -2.59 -5.03
N VAL A 375 -7.49 -3.51 -5.98
CA VAL A 375 -8.16 -4.82 -5.92
C VAL A 375 -7.78 -5.57 -4.64
N VAL A 376 -6.48 -5.69 -4.35
CA VAL A 376 -5.99 -6.38 -3.14
C VAL A 376 -6.52 -5.73 -1.87
N LEU A 377 -6.44 -4.40 -1.74
CA LEU A 377 -6.94 -3.67 -0.58
C LEU A 377 -8.46 -3.76 -0.44
N THR A 378 -9.19 -3.75 -1.56
CA THR A 378 -10.66 -3.91 -1.59
C THR A 378 -11.05 -5.32 -1.15
N ILE A 379 -10.38 -6.36 -1.65
CA ILE A 379 -10.60 -7.75 -1.24
C ILE A 379 -10.30 -7.92 0.25
N LEU A 380 -9.16 -7.40 0.72
CA LEU A 380 -8.79 -7.45 2.13
C LEU A 380 -9.86 -6.80 3.02
N THR A 381 -10.43 -5.67 2.61
CA THR A 381 -11.41 -4.92 3.41
C THR A 381 -12.83 -5.46 3.32
N ILE A 382 -13.30 -5.83 2.11
CA ILE A 382 -14.72 -6.08 1.83
C ILE A 382 -15.06 -7.57 1.70
N SER A 383 -14.10 -8.46 1.41
CA SER A 383 -14.40 -9.87 1.14
C SER A 383 -15.19 -10.54 2.28
N TYR A 384 -15.00 -10.11 3.53
CA TYR A 384 -15.74 -10.61 4.70
C TYR A 384 -17.25 -10.42 4.63
N TYR A 385 -17.72 -9.46 3.84
CA TYR A 385 -19.14 -9.22 3.62
C TYR A 385 -19.68 -9.93 2.36
N MET A 386 -18.80 -10.48 1.52
CA MET A 386 -19.20 -11.09 0.26
C MET A 386 -20.28 -12.16 0.42
N PRO A 387 -20.16 -13.17 1.31
CA PRO A 387 -21.19 -14.21 1.41
C PRO A 387 -22.58 -13.66 1.77
N LEU A 388 -22.65 -12.50 2.43
CA LEU A 388 -23.90 -11.86 2.84
C LEU A 388 -24.75 -11.40 1.65
N ILE A 389 -24.18 -11.32 0.44
CA ILE A 389 -24.93 -11.01 -0.79
C ILE A 389 -26.08 -12.00 -1.03
N THR A 390 -25.92 -13.25 -0.59
CA THR A 390 -26.95 -14.30 -0.70
C THR A 390 -28.16 -14.06 0.20
N LEU A 391 -28.02 -13.20 1.21
CA LEU A 391 -29.09 -12.81 2.14
C LEU A 391 -29.87 -11.59 1.63
N VAL A 392 -29.36 -10.91 0.60
CA VAL A 392 -29.99 -9.72 0.04
C VAL A 392 -31.25 -10.14 -0.73
N ARG A 393 -32.36 -9.43 -0.50
CA ARG A 393 -33.65 -9.75 -1.14
C ARG A 393 -33.63 -9.67 -2.66
N LYS A 394 -32.90 -8.69 -3.22
CA LYS A 394 -32.76 -8.45 -4.66
C LYS A 394 -31.28 -8.28 -5.02
N PRO A 395 -30.48 -9.35 -5.02
CA PRO A 395 -29.03 -9.24 -5.17
C PRO A 395 -28.63 -8.74 -6.55
N MET A 396 -29.38 -9.13 -7.60
CA MET A 396 -29.16 -8.62 -8.96
C MET A 396 -29.42 -7.10 -9.07
N ALA A 397 -30.38 -6.55 -8.33
CA ALA A 397 -30.61 -5.11 -8.32
C ALA A 397 -29.43 -4.35 -7.69
N LEU A 398 -28.79 -4.91 -6.66
CA LEU A 398 -27.57 -4.35 -6.10
C LEU A 398 -26.42 -4.38 -7.13
N VAL A 399 -26.19 -5.52 -7.78
CA VAL A 399 -25.16 -5.63 -8.83
C VAL A 399 -25.43 -4.66 -9.97
N MET A 400 -26.66 -4.54 -10.46
CA MET A 400 -27.03 -3.56 -11.49
C MET A 400 -26.81 -2.11 -11.04
N THR A 401 -27.10 -1.80 -9.77
CA THR A 401 -26.84 -0.46 -9.22
C THR A 401 -25.34 -0.16 -9.19
N LEU A 402 -24.52 -1.12 -8.75
CA LEU A 402 -23.06 -0.99 -8.78
C LEU A 402 -22.54 -0.83 -10.22
N THR A 403 -23.05 -1.61 -11.17
CA THR A 403 -22.71 -1.49 -12.59
C THR A 403 -23.08 -0.12 -13.14
N LEU A 404 -24.26 0.42 -12.80
CA LEU A 404 -24.64 1.77 -13.19
C LEU A 404 -23.68 2.82 -12.64
N ILE A 405 -23.29 2.71 -11.37
CA ILE A 405 -22.32 3.64 -10.76
C ILE A 405 -20.96 3.51 -11.47
N PHE A 406 -20.49 2.30 -11.76
CA PHE A 406 -19.26 2.09 -12.53
C PHE A 406 -19.31 2.77 -13.91
N VAL A 407 -20.40 2.59 -14.65
CA VAL A 407 -20.62 3.25 -15.96
C VAL A 407 -20.63 4.78 -15.82
N ILE A 408 -21.26 5.33 -14.77
CA ILE A 408 -21.24 6.77 -14.48
C ILE A 408 -19.79 7.26 -14.30
N TYR A 409 -18.95 6.52 -13.58
CA TYR A 409 -17.54 6.91 -13.40
C TYR A 409 -16.72 6.79 -14.69
N ILE A 410 -17.03 5.85 -15.58
CA ILE A 410 -16.45 5.80 -16.94
C ILE A 410 -16.86 7.03 -17.76
N ILE A 411 -18.11 7.49 -17.63
CA ILE A 411 -18.55 8.73 -18.29
C ILE A 411 -17.83 9.94 -17.68
N ILE A 412 -17.74 10.03 -16.35
CA ILE A 412 -17.03 11.12 -15.64
C ILE A 412 -15.57 11.20 -16.08
N LEU A 413 -14.90 10.06 -16.28
CA LEU A 413 -13.53 9.97 -16.79
C LEU A 413 -13.35 10.72 -18.12
N MET A 414 -14.37 10.69 -18.99
CA MET A 414 -14.35 11.36 -20.31
C MET A 414 -14.74 12.84 -20.27
N THR A 415 -15.03 13.38 -19.08
CA THR A 415 -15.35 14.81 -18.88
C THR A 415 -14.15 15.58 -18.32
N PRO A 416 -14.21 16.92 -18.20
CA PRO A 416 -13.16 17.69 -17.52
C PRO A 416 -12.86 17.25 -16.08
N PHE A 417 -13.79 16.53 -15.41
CA PHE A 417 -13.53 15.95 -14.09
C PHE A 417 -12.50 14.81 -14.14
N GLY A 418 -12.32 14.15 -15.27
CA GLY A 418 -11.26 13.17 -15.49
C GLY A 418 -9.89 13.80 -15.73
N PHE A 419 -9.80 15.14 -15.84
CA PHE A 419 -8.51 15.80 -16.05
C PHE A 419 -7.61 15.65 -14.81
N PRO A 420 -6.40 15.10 -14.97
CA PRO A 420 -5.57 14.64 -13.85
C PRO A 420 -4.88 15.76 -13.07
N TYR A 421 -4.79 16.99 -13.60
CA TYR A 421 -3.96 18.05 -13.03
C TYR A 421 -4.74 19.27 -12.55
N SER A 422 -4.17 19.99 -11.58
CA SER A 422 -4.71 21.23 -11.03
C SER A 422 -3.59 22.20 -10.71
N GLY A 423 -3.75 23.44 -11.20
CA GLY A 423 -2.89 24.57 -10.88
C GLY A 423 -3.34 25.38 -9.66
N ASN A 424 -4.45 25.02 -9.01
CA ASN A 424 -4.97 25.73 -7.85
C ASN A 424 -3.98 25.63 -6.66
N PRO A 425 -3.47 26.75 -6.12
CA PRO A 425 -2.55 26.73 -4.98
C PRO A 425 -3.11 26.05 -3.72
N GLU A 426 -4.42 26.08 -3.51
CA GLU A 426 -5.07 25.44 -2.35
C GLU A 426 -5.16 23.92 -2.48
N SER A 427 -5.31 23.43 -3.71
CA SER A 427 -5.44 22.01 -4.05
C SER A 427 -4.63 21.67 -5.31
N PRO A 428 -3.29 21.73 -5.24
CA PRO A 428 -2.44 21.53 -6.40
C PRO A 428 -2.36 20.04 -6.74
N ALA A 429 -2.41 19.73 -8.03
CA ALA A 429 -2.09 18.41 -8.58
C ALA A 429 -1.20 18.63 -9.81
N PRO A 430 0.08 18.98 -9.63
CA PRO A 430 0.93 19.45 -10.71
C PRO A 430 1.42 18.31 -11.59
N GLN A 431 1.44 18.53 -12.90
CA GLN A 431 2.25 17.74 -13.82
C GLN A 431 3.71 18.17 -13.70
N ARG A 432 4.65 17.21 -13.61
CA ARG A 432 6.06 17.47 -13.24
C ARG A 432 7.01 17.22 -14.40
N TYR A 433 7.94 18.16 -14.60
CA TYR A 433 8.96 18.12 -15.64
C TYR A 433 10.30 18.60 -15.09
N TYR A 434 11.39 17.94 -15.48
CA TYR A 434 12.73 18.46 -15.27
C TYR A 434 13.33 18.82 -16.62
N ILE A 435 13.71 20.08 -16.78
CA ILE A 435 14.29 20.60 -18.01
C ILE A 435 15.68 21.10 -17.68
N TYR A 436 16.68 20.53 -18.34
CA TYR A 436 18.07 20.92 -18.18
C TYR A 436 18.57 21.51 -19.49
N HIS A 437 19.19 22.68 -19.45
CA HIS A 437 20.00 23.12 -20.57
C HIS A 437 21.33 22.35 -20.53
N THR A 438 21.62 21.61 -21.60
CA THR A 438 22.81 20.76 -21.71
C THR A 438 23.70 21.22 -22.85
N LYS A 439 25.01 21.13 -22.62
CA LYS A 439 26.04 21.21 -23.65
C LYS A 439 26.91 19.97 -23.48
N ARG A 440 26.97 19.13 -24.51
CA ARG A 440 27.64 17.83 -24.45
C ARG A 440 28.77 17.80 -25.45
N ILE A 441 29.95 17.39 -24.98
CA ILE A 441 31.15 17.21 -25.79
C ILE A 441 31.62 15.78 -25.58
N PHE A 442 31.49 14.95 -26.60
CA PHE A 442 31.86 13.54 -26.55
C PHE A 442 33.26 13.36 -27.13
N ARG A 443 34.09 12.63 -26.40
CA ARG A 443 35.48 12.36 -26.75
C ARG A 443 35.74 10.86 -26.79
N ASN A 444 36.54 10.41 -27.74
CA ASN A 444 37.00 9.03 -27.81
C ASN A 444 38.18 8.79 -26.84
N ASP A 445 38.68 7.55 -26.78
CA ASP A 445 39.82 7.17 -25.93
C ASP A 445 41.13 7.89 -26.31
N SER A 446 41.23 8.39 -27.55
CA SER A 446 42.34 9.23 -28.03
C SER A 446 42.13 10.73 -27.75
N ASN A 447 41.11 11.08 -26.96
CA ASN A 447 40.72 12.44 -26.57
C ASN A 447 40.23 13.33 -27.74
N GLU A 448 39.93 12.77 -28.90
CA GLU A 448 39.38 13.48 -30.05
C GLU A 448 37.87 13.66 -29.91
N ILE A 449 37.35 14.83 -30.31
CA ILE A 449 35.91 15.13 -30.24
C ILE A 449 35.22 14.53 -31.47
N PHE A 450 34.28 13.62 -31.25
CA PHE A 450 33.47 13.02 -32.33
C PHE A 450 32.03 13.52 -32.36
N LYS A 451 31.54 14.12 -31.26
CA LYS A 451 30.20 14.74 -31.18
C LYS A 451 30.23 15.96 -30.26
N ASN A 452 29.60 17.04 -30.68
CA ASN A 452 29.45 18.27 -29.89
C ASN A 452 28.05 18.83 -30.15
N ASP A 453 27.22 18.91 -29.12
CA ASP A 453 25.87 19.42 -29.22
C ASP A 453 25.43 20.22 -27.99
N SER A 454 24.30 20.90 -28.13
CA SER A 454 23.64 21.63 -27.04
C SER A 454 22.14 21.63 -27.26
N GLY A 455 21.37 21.70 -26.17
CA GLY A 455 19.92 21.77 -26.24
C GLY A 455 19.27 21.66 -24.87
N PHE A 456 17.96 21.44 -24.87
CA PHE A 456 17.21 21.14 -23.66
C PHE A 456 17.02 19.63 -23.53
N TYR A 457 17.43 19.08 -22.40
CA TYR A 457 17.11 17.73 -21.99
C TYR A 457 15.87 17.75 -21.11
N LEU A 458 14.81 17.09 -21.58
CA LEU A 458 13.55 16.91 -20.86
C LEU A 458 13.55 15.53 -20.21
N LEU A 459 13.70 15.47 -18.90
CA LEU A 459 13.51 14.24 -18.13
C LEU A 459 12.01 14.08 -17.81
N ASN A 460 11.44 12.99 -18.31
CA ASN A 460 10.04 12.69 -18.16
C ASN A 460 9.74 12.05 -16.80
N SER A 461 8.95 12.72 -15.96
CA SER A 461 8.56 12.23 -14.63
C SER A 461 7.07 11.86 -14.53
N ASP A 462 6.34 11.90 -15.63
CA ASP A 462 4.88 11.77 -15.64
C ASP A 462 4.41 10.90 -16.83
N ARG A 463 3.41 10.04 -16.64
CA ARG A 463 2.93 9.10 -17.67
C ARG A 463 2.31 9.78 -18.89
N ASN A 464 1.70 10.95 -18.72
CA ASN A 464 1.07 11.71 -19.82
C ASN A 464 2.06 12.64 -20.55
N SER A 465 3.29 12.74 -20.06
CA SER A 465 4.35 13.50 -20.69
C SER A 465 5.10 12.64 -21.72
N PRO A 466 5.63 13.21 -22.81
CA PRO A 466 5.54 14.61 -23.22
C PRO A 466 4.27 14.94 -24.02
N ASN A 467 3.38 13.97 -24.26
CA ASN A 467 2.26 14.12 -25.21
C ASN A 467 1.32 15.28 -24.86
N ASN A 468 1.02 15.50 -23.57
CA ASN A 468 0.24 16.66 -23.15
C ASN A 468 0.90 18.01 -23.46
N LEU A 469 2.24 18.08 -23.43
CA LEU A 469 2.96 19.33 -23.70
C LEU A 469 3.05 19.66 -25.18
N LYS A 470 3.04 18.67 -26.08
CA LYS A 470 3.13 18.89 -27.54
C LYS A 470 2.04 19.83 -28.06
N LYS A 471 0.90 19.93 -27.36
CA LYS A 471 -0.19 20.86 -27.67
C LYS A 471 0.13 22.33 -27.38
N TYR A 472 1.11 22.58 -26.51
CA TYR A 472 1.44 23.93 -26.01
C TYR A 472 2.86 24.38 -26.39
N ILE A 473 3.78 23.45 -26.63
CA ILE A 473 5.19 23.72 -26.93
C ILE A 473 5.49 23.12 -28.29
N THR A 474 5.54 23.97 -29.32
CA THR A 474 5.78 23.57 -30.71
C THR A 474 7.14 22.91 -30.90
N GLU A 475 8.15 23.35 -30.18
CA GLU A 475 9.54 22.89 -30.23
C GLU A 475 9.70 21.43 -29.77
N LEU A 476 8.69 20.86 -29.10
CA LEU A 476 8.67 19.44 -28.78
C LEU A 476 8.44 18.54 -30.00
N SER A 477 8.06 19.09 -31.16
CA SER A 477 8.06 18.33 -32.43
C SER A 477 9.46 17.87 -32.82
N ASP A 478 10.48 18.60 -32.41
CA ASP A 478 11.87 18.38 -32.79
C ASP A 478 12.64 17.54 -31.75
N ILE A 479 11.91 16.88 -30.83
CA ILE A 479 12.51 16.06 -29.78
C ILE A 479 13.32 14.92 -30.40
N LYS A 480 14.57 14.79 -29.98
CA LYS A 480 15.47 13.71 -30.42
C LYS A 480 15.61 12.67 -29.33
N SER A 481 15.44 11.40 -29.71
CA SER A 481 15.76 10.27 -28.83
C SER A 481 17.25 10.28 -28.50
N LEU A 482 17.59 9.93 -27.26
CA LEU A 482 18.97 9.74 -26.81
C LEU A 482 19.42 8.27 -26.84
N SER A 483 18.59 7.36 -27.36
CA SER A 483 18.86 5.91 -27.36
C SER A 483 20.22 5.54 -27.95
N GLU A 484 20.61 6.13 -29.09
CA GLU A 484 21.94 5.86 -29.69
C GLU A 484 23.09 6.37 -28.80
N ASP A 485 22.89 7.50 -28.11
CA ASP A 485 23.88 8.02 -27.17
C ASP A 485 23.97 7.12 -25.94
N CYS A 486 22.85 6.56 -25.49
CA CYS A 486 22.79 5.60 -24.37
C CYS A 486 23.54 4.30 -24.66
N ASP A 487 23.51 3.82 -25.90
CA ASP A 487 24.21 2.60 -26.30
C ASP A 487 25.73 2.80 -26.36
N ARG A 488 26.20 4.01 -26.68
CA ARG A 488 27.62 4.30 -26.92
C ARG A 488 28.34 5.00 -25.78
N SER A 489 27.61 5.75 -24.96
CA SER A 489 28.19 6.63 -23.95
C SER A 489 27.61 6.35 -22.57
N LEU A 490 28.48 6.34 -21.56
CA LEU A 490 28.04 6.30 -20.17
C LEU A 490 27.03 7.42 -19.90
N PHE A 491 25.92 7.07 -19.25
CA PHE A 491 24.82 8.00 -18.93
C PHE A 491 24.21 8.71 -20.16
N CYS A 492 24.28 8.10 -21.35
CA CYS A 492 23.86 8.71 -22.61
C CYS A 492 24.56 10.05 -22.92
N GLY A 493 25.74 10.27 -22.32
CA GLY A 493 26.46 11.54 -22.39
C GLY A 493 25.74 12.71 -21.71
N LEU A 494 24.75 12.46 -20.87
CA LEU A 494 24.05 13.48 -20.11
C LEU A 494 24.74 13.72 -18.76
N PRO A 495 24.72 14.96 -18.25
CA PRO A 495 25.16 15.28 -16.88
C PRO A 495 24.10 14.84 -15.87
N LEU A 496 23.78 13.54 -15.85
CA LEU A 496 22.77 13.01 -14.95
C LEU A 496 23.31 13.02 -13.53
N VAL A 497 22.54 13.70 -12.69
CA VAL A 497 22.76 13.82 -11.25
C VAL A 497 22.59 12.46 -10.55
N ASN A 498 21.97 11.45 -11.19
CA ASN A 498 21.68 10.15 -10.58
C ASN A 498 21.64 8.99 -11.58
N THR A 499 22.36 7.91 -11.28
CA THR A 499 22.34 6.64 -12.05
C THR A 499 20.97 5.98 -12.11
N LYS A 500 20.11 6.20 -11.10
CA LYS A 500 18.72 5.69 -11.09
C LYS A 500 17.81 6.34 -12.13
N LEU A 501 18.25 7.42 -12.77
CA LEU A 501 17.55 8.06 -13.89
C LEU A 501 17.92 7.42 -15.23
N ILE A 502 18.92 6.53 -15.29
CA ILE A 502 19.31 5.84 -16.52
C ILE A 502 18.17 5.00 -17.12
N PRO A 503 17.39 4.22 -16.36
CA PRO A 503 16.29 3.45 -16.92
C PRO A 503 15.12 4.29 -17.45
N THR A 504 15.11 5.60 -17.16
CA THR A 504 14.05 6.55 -17.58
C THR A 504 14.49 7.44 -18.75
N LEU A 505 15.64 7.15 -19.36
CA LEU A 505 16.19 7.76 -20.57
C LEU A 505 15.72 7.00 -21.80
#